data_AF-A0A6A6R0K6-F1
#
_entry.id   AF-A0A6A6R0K6-F1
#
_cell.length_a   1.000
_cell.length_b   1.000
_cell.length_c   1.000
_cell.angle_alpha   90.00
_cell.angle_beta   90.00
_cell.angle_gamma   90.00
#
_symmetry.space_group_name_H-M   'P 1'
#
loop_
_entity.id
_entity.type
_entity.pdbx_description
1 polymer ?
#
loop_
_entity_poly.entity_id
_entity_poly.type
_entity_poly.pdbx_seq_one_letter_code
_entity_poly.pdbx_strand_id
1 'polypeptide(L)'
;MHAIFQNQPLADRLCSGEEGTGSTYSPAHMTENHAMYSKCYQGNKGVIMPVELDNIIHPVFDQANFDCDGHVYDAIKPALRLASLFITEEKILGWWTSVVQSKLTLEQPAIIFPEHSSSPELYQQRLKATLSRDAKIDANSALAGVRNRFNSLAKGTTFRFLKGSEKDADVFSAHGKQWWKSHGNPTIGLADTFASYAEDLHIRNEEREIEILEYLDSVQRKGDLDVSTVIPRTKYTAQDVCFLFRLAQTLTHELAHAFFALPWGNSLPEPLFKHDDPEAEIGLSWEQSVFGALPTASEYFEASCHCCESSVTIEHWGARVDAKDAADTMPPNSKRHLILPMSWVRDWFLKSTWAVITAQGPDAMQHPQPVSVIYQQDKEWRPANVVDALTVARHMPRRQ
;
A
#
# COMPACT_ATOMS: atom_id res chain seq x y z
N MET A 1 5.61 4.55 32.46
CA MET A 1 4.16 4.27 32.61
C MET A 1 3.27 5.48 32.36
N HIS A 2 3.41 6.63 33.05
CA HIS A 2 2.51 7.79 32.82
C HIS A 2 2.59 8.40 31.40
N ALA A 3 3.72 8.24 30.69
CA ALA A 3 3.95 8.85 29.37
C ALA A 3 3.21 8.17 28.19
N ILE A 4 2.89 6.86 28.26
CA ILE A 4 2.24 6.13 27.15
C ILE A 4 0.77 6.60 26.99
N PHE A 5 0.09 6.88 28.10
CA PHE A 5 -1.32 7.27 28.10
C PHE A 5 -1.57 8.78 28.09
N GLN A 6 -0.54 9.62 28.26
CA GLN A 6 -0.66 11.09 28.18
C GLN A 6 -1.10 11.59 26.79
N ASN A 7 -0.84 10.81 25.75
CA ASN A 7 -1.13 11.19 24.37
C ASN A 7 -2.48 10.66 23.85
N GLN A 8 -3.23 9.87 24.63
CA GLN A 8 -4.52 9.33 24.20
C GLN A 8 -5.54 10.43 23.84
N PRO A 9 -5.71 11.51 24.62
CA PRO A 9 -6.60 12.62 24.23
C PRO A 9 -6.15 13.36 22.96
N LEU A 10 -4.85 13.35 22.66
CA LEU A 10 -4.30 13.92 21.42
C LEU A 10 -4.58 13.00 20.23
N ALA A 11 -4.44 11.69 20.41
CA ALA A 11 -4.86 10.69 19.43
C ALA A 11 -6.37 10.78 19.18
N ASP A 12 -7.20 10.88 20.22
CA ASP A 12 -8.65 11.00 20.09
C ASP A 12 -9.06 12.32 19.40
N ARG A 13 -8.36 13.45 19.65
CA ARG A 13 -8.54 14.71 18.90
C ARG A 13 -8.10 14.61 17.43
N LEU A 14 -7.08 13.82 17.12
CA LEU A 14 -6.69 13.50 15.74
C LEU A 14 -7.68 12.58 15.03
N CYS A 15 -8.36 11.70 15.77
CA CYS A 15 -9.32 10.74 15.24
C CYS A 15 -10.74 11.31 15.10
N SER A 16 -11.12 12.25 15.96
CA SER A 16 -12.53 12.66 16.12
C SER A 16 -13.04 13.61 15.05
N GLY A 17 -12.16 14.12 14.17
CA GLY A 17 -12.53 14.87 12.97
C GLY A 17 -13.76 15.73 13.19
N GLU A 18 -13.72 16.67 14.16
CA GLU A 18 -14.87 17.54 14.41
C GLU A 18 -15.21 18.23 13.08
N GLU A 19 -16.35 17.83 12.52
CA GLU A 19 -16.91 18.33 11.28
C GLU A 19 -17.28 19.80 11.50
N GLY A 20 -16.28 20.68 11.37
CA GLY A 20 -16.47 22.10 11.24
C GLY A 20 -17.20 22.36 9.93
N THR A 21 -18.54 22.38 10.00
CA THR A 21 -19.41 22.70 8.88
C THR A 21 -18.99 24.06 8.28
N GLY A 22 -18.26 24.03 7.16
CA GLY A 22 -18.07 25.18 6.27
C GLY A 22 -17.01 26.23 6.63
N SER A 23 -15.94 25.90 7.38
CA SER A 23 -14.90 26.88 7.72
C SER A 23 -13.73 26.88 6.73
N THR A 24 -13.42 28.06 6.19
CA THR A 24 -12.14 28.38 5.53
C THR A 24 -10.94 27.89 6.35
N TYR A 25 -10.04 27.13 5.71
CA TYR A 25 -8.81 26.61 6.32
C TYR A 25 -7.91 27.77 6.78
N SER A 26 -7.65 27.85 8.09
CA SER A 26 -6.80 28.86 8.72
C SER A 26 -5.33 28.41 8.78
N PRO A 27 -4.36 29.28 8.50
CA PRO A 27 -2.92 29.04 8.74
C PRO A 27 -2.59 28.51 10.14
N ALA A 28 -3.43 28.78 11.15
CA ALA A 28 -3.26 28.27 12.51
C ALA A 28 -3.36 26.73 12.58
N HIS A 29 -4.28 26.10 11.84
CA HIS A 29 -4.38 24.63 11.75
C HIS A 29 -3.16 24.00 11.05
N MET A 30 -2.47 24.74 10.17
CA MET A 30 -1.28 24.27 9.46
C MET A 30 -0.04 24.26 10.36
N THR A 31 0.14 25.31 11.17
CA THR A 31 1.20 25.34 12.20
C THR A 31 0.97 24.27 13.26
N GLU A 32 -0.29 23.99 13.59
CA GLU A 32 -0.67 22.91 14.51
C GLU A 32 -0.36 21.53 13.92
N ASN A 33 -0.72 21.24 12.66
CA ASN A 33 -0.38 19.97 12.00
C ASN A 33 1.14 19.76 11.82
N HIS A 34 1.92 20.80 11.49
CA HIS A 34 3.38 20.68 11.36
C HIS A 34 4.06 20.53 12.74
N ALA A 35 3.62 21.30 13.75
CA ALA A 35 4.07 21.12 15.13
C ALA A 35 3.63 19.76 15.69
N MET A 36 2.48 19.24 15.25
CA MET A 36 2.02 17.88 15.55
C MET A 36 2.86 16.85 14.84
N TYR A 37 3.22 16.97 13.57
CA TYR A 37 4.13 16.03 12.90
C TYR A 37 5.52 16.02 13.55
N SER A 38 6.04 17.18 13.92
CA SER A 38 7.32 17.31 14.62
C SER A 38 7.27 16.78 16.07
N LYS A 39 6.10 16.85 16.73
CA LYS A 39 5.83 16.20 18.02
C LYS A 39 5.47 14.71 17.88
N CYS A 40 4.90 14.28 16.77
CA CYS A 40 4.66 12.89 16.43
C CYS A 40 5.99 12.19 16.15
N TYR A 41 6.92 12.88 15.48
CA TYR A 41 8.28 12.42 15.30
C TYR A 41 9.01 12.16 16.64
N GLN A 42 8.87 13.04 17.63
CA GLN A 42 9.52 12.90 18.95
C GLN A 42 8.65 12.22 20.03
N GLY A 43 7.36 12.00 19.78
CA GLY A 43 6.35 11.60 20.78
C GLY A 43 5.37 10.50 20.34
N ASN A 44 5.35 10.05 19.07
CA ASN A 44 4.47 8.96 18.61
C ASN A 44 5.04 7.56 18.77
N LYS A 45 6.24 7.38 19.32
CA LYS A 45 6.67 6.02 19.71
C LYS A 45 5.66 5.34 20.66
N GLY A 46 4.81 6.12 21.35
CA GLY A 46 3.72 5.63 22.19
C GLY A 46 2.30 5.85 21.66
N VAL A 47 2.09 6.43 20.46
CA VAL A 47 0.72 6.56 19.94
C VAL A 47 0.27 5.22 19.39
N ILE A 48 -0.61 4.59 20.16
CA ILE A 48 -1.25 3.33 19.82
C ILE A 48 -2.37 3.61 18.81
N MET A 49 -2.35 2.87 17.71
CA MET A 49 -3.33 2.98 16.63
C MET A 49 -4.22 1.75 16.57
N PRO A 50 -5.54 1.96 16.43
CA PRO A 50 -6.47 0.86 16.36
C PRO A 50 -6.31 0.03 15.07
N VAL A 51 -6.23 -1.30 15.26
CA VAL A 51 -6.32 -2.34 14.24
C VAL A 51 -7.48 -3.24 14.64
N GLU A 52 -8.62 -3.11 13.96
CA GLU A 52 -9.88 -3.76 14.35
C GLU A 52 -10.28 -4.90 13.42
N LEU A 53 -9.57 -5.10 12.31
CA LEU A 53 -9.89 -6.14 11.34
C LEU A 53 -9.77 -7.54 11.95
N ASP A 54 -10.87 -8.28 11.89
CA ASP A 54 -11.01 -9.67 12.32
C ASP A 54 -11.65 -10.56 11.26
N ASN A 55 -11.69 -10.09 10.00
CA ASN A 55 -12.16 -10.89 8.88
C ASN A 55 -11.29 -12.15 8.68
N ILE A 56 -11.88 -13.12 7.99
CA ILE A 56 -11.18 -14.34 7.58
C ILE A 56 -10.06 -13.95 6.61
N ILE A 57 -8.86 -14.50 6.84
CA ILE A 57 -7.74 -14.40 5.91
C ILE A 57 -8.04 -15.28 4.70
N HIS A 58 -8.00 -14.71 3.50
CA HIS A 58 -8.27 -15.42 2.27
C HIS A 58 -7.27 -16.59 2.09
N PRO A 59 -7.69 -17.77 1.60
CA PRO A 59 -6.80 -18.94 1.48
C PRO A 59 -5.51 -18.72 0.67
N VAL A 60 -5.48 -17.71 -0.21
CA VAL A 60 -4.24 -17.35 -0.92
C VAL A 60 -3.14 -16.92 0.05
N PHE A 61 -3.52 -16.27 1.14
CA PHE A 61 -2.63 -15.80 2.19
C PHE A 61 -2.58 -16.75 3.39
N ASP A 62 -2.97 -18.02 3.23
CA ASP A 62 -2.88 -19.01 4.31
C ASP A 62 -1.41 -19.28 4.69
N GLN A 63 -1.16 -19.66 5.94
CA GLN A 63 0.18 -19.89 6.49
C GLN A 63 0.96 -20.94 5.69
N ALA A 64 0.28 -21.95 5.16
CA ALA A 64 0.91 -22.98 4.31
C ALA A 64 1.52 -22.42 3.02
N ASN A 65 1.10 -21.22 2.60
CA ASN A 65 1.65 -20.52 1.45
C ASN A 65 2.81 -19.59 1.83
N PHE A 66 3.18 -19.44 3.10
CA PHE A 66 4.31 -18.60 3.52
C PHE A 66 5.51 -19.44 3.95
N ASP A 67 6.67 -19.13 3.39
CA ASP A 67 7.96 -19.67 3.79
C ASP A 67 8.54 -18.86 4.97
N CYS A 68 7.87 -18.93 6.12
CA CYS A 68 8.28 -18.26 7.35
C CYS A 68 7.80 -19.00 8.61
N ASP A 69 8.39 -18.64 9.75
CA ASP A 69 7.99 -19.19 11.05
C ASP A 69 6.58 -18.73 11.46
N GLY A 70 5.92 -19.54 12.30
CA GLY A 70 4.54 -19.27 12.72
C GLY A 70 4.35 -17.96 13.46
N HIS A 71 5.34 -17.54 14.25
CA HIS A 71 5.28 -16.27 14.98
C HIS A 71 5.40 -15.05 14.06
N VAL A 72 6.22 -15.15 13.00
CA VAL A 72 6.31 -14.13 11.94
C VAL A 72 4.96 -14.02 11.22
N TYR A 73 4.38 -15.15 10.83
CA TYR A 73 3.06 -15.20 10.22
C TYR A 73 1.98 -14.59 11.13
N ASP A 74 2.00 -14.91 12.42
CA ASP A 74 1.08 -14.37 13.41
C ASP A 74 1.19 -12.85 13.55
N ALA A 75 2.41 -12.30 13.54
CA ALA A 75 2.65 -10.86 13.63
C ALA A 75 2.11 -10.08 12.42
N ILE A 76 2.11 -10.68 11.22
CA ILE A 76 1.63 -10.03 10.00
C ILE A 76 0.15 -10.28 9.71
N LYS A 77 -0.58 -11.07 10.51
CA LYS A 77 -2.02 -11.34 10.34
C LYS A 77 -2.87 -10.09 10.06
N PRO A 78 -2.65 -8.92 10.71
CA PRO A 78 -3.40 -7.72 10.37
C PRO A 78 -3.23 -7.29 8.90
N ALA A 79 -2.02 -7.37 8.38
CA ALA A 79 -1.74 -7.07 6.97
C ALA A 79 -2.42 -8.09 6.06
N LEU A 80 -2.38 -9.38 6.41
CA LEU A 80 -3.05 -10.45 5.65
C LEU A 80 -4.57 -10.26 5.62
N ARG A 81 -5.17 -9.82 6.72
CA ARG A 81 -6.60 -9.49 6.79
C ARG A 81 -6.96 -8.32 5.90
N LEU A 82 -6.16 -7.26 5.92
CA LEU A 82 -6.34 -6.11 5.05
C LEU A 82 -6.21 -6.51 3.56
N ALA A 83 -5.16 -7.24 3.21
CA ALA A 83 -4.95 -7.76 1.84
C ALA A 83 -6.11 -8.67 1.39
N SER A 84 -6.65 -9.47 2.32
CA SER A 84 -7.82 -10.32 2.05
C SER A 84 -9.05 -9.48 1.68
N LEU A 85 -9.28 -8.34 2.33
CA LEU A 85 -10.39 -7.45 1.99
C LEU A 85 -10.21 -6.82 0.60
N PHE A 86 -8.98 -6.48 0.19
CA PHE A 86 -8.71 -5.98 -1.17
C PHE A 86 -9.07 -6.97 -2.28
N ILE A 87 -9.14 -8.27 -1.98
CA ILE A 87 -9.46 -9.33 -2.95
C ILE A 87 -10.79 -10.05 -2.68
N THR A 88 -11.55 -9.64 -1.66
CA THR A 88 -12.85 -10.26 -1.32
C THR A 88 -14.00 -9.27 -1.26
N GLU A 89 -13.74 -8.00 -0.92
CA GLU A 89 -14.78 -6.97 -0.85
C GLU A 89 -15.30 -6.64 -2.25
N GLU A 90 -16.58 -6.90 -2.50
CA GLU A 90 -17.18 -6.84 -3.84
C GLU A 90 -17.00 -5.47 -4.49
N LYS A 91 -17.07 -4.39 -3.70
CA LYS A 91 -16.88 -3.03 -4.20
C LYS A 91 -15.43 -2.71 -4.61
N ILE A 92 -14.45 -3.42 -4.07
CA ILE A 92 -13.04 -3.31 -4.49
C ILE A 92 -12.76 -4.14 -5.75
N LEU A 93 -13.58 -5.18 -6.01
CA LEU A 93 -13.34 -6.15 -7.08
C LEU A 93 -13.49 -5.61 -8.52
N GLY A 94 -13.91 -4.36 -8.70
CA GLY A 94 -14.08 -3.72 -10.01
C GLY A 94 -12.84 -3.79 -10.92
N TRP A 95 -11.64 -3.58 -10.36
CA TRP A 95 -10.40 -3.69 -11.12
C TRP A 95 -10.14 -5.15 -11.57
N TRP A 96 -10.26 -6.11 -10.65
CA TRP A 96 -10.05 -7.54 -10.92
C TRP A 96 -11.04 -8.10 -11.94
N THR A 97 -12.31 -7.72 -11.84
CA THR A 97 -13.34 -8.11 -12.82
C THR A 97 -13.01 -7.57 -14.21
N SER A 98 -12.46 -6.36 -14.30
CA SER A 98 -12.01 -5.79 -15.57
C SER A 98 -10.88 -6.61 -16.18
N VAL A 99 -9.90 -7.06 -15.38
CA VAL A 99 -8.85 -7.97 -15.85
C VAL A 99 -9.44 -9.28 -16.36
N VAL A 100 -10.38 -9.91 -15.63
CA VAL A 100 -11.06 -11.15 -16.08
C VAL A 100 -11.84 -10.97 -17.37
N GLN A 101 -12.50 -9.81 -17.53
CA GLN A 101 -13.26 -9.48 -18.73
C GLN A 101 -12.39 -9.07 -19.92
N SER A 102 -11.09 -8.85 -19.70
CA SER A 102 -10.26 -8.25 -20.74
C SER A 102 -9.73 -9.29 -21.74
N LYS A 103 -9.66 -8.85 -22.99
CA LYS A 103 -8.86 -9.47 -24.05
C LYS A 103 -7.54 -8.74 -24.15
N LEU A 104 -6.47 -9.51 -24.06
CA LEU A 104 -5.13 -9.02 -24.33
C LEU A 104 -5.00 -8.73 -25.83
N THR A 105 -4.75 -7.47 -26.17
CA THR A 105 -4.48 -7.04 -27.54
C THR A 105 -3.01 -6.69 -27.63
N LEU A 106 -2.32 -7.33 -28.58
CA LEU A 106 -0.93 -7.01 -28.87
C LEU A 106 -0.93 -6.04 -30.06
N GLU A 107 -0.68 -4.76 -29.77
CA GLU A 107 -0.47 -3.77 -30.82
C GLU A 107 0.94 -3.93 -31.35
N GLN A 108 1.08 -4.31 -32.63
CA GLN A 108 2.37 -4.23 -33.30
C GLN A 108 2.74 -2.75 -33.48
N PRO A 109 3.97 -2.33 -33.14
CA PRO A 109 4.39 -0.96 -33.38
C PRO A 109 4.26 -0.65 -34.88
N ALA A 110 3.56 0.44 -35.22
CA ALA A 110 3.24 0.81 -36.60
C ALA A 110 4.47 1.07 -37.49
N ILE A 111 5.67 1.19 -36.90
CA ILE A 111 6.92 1.43 -37.63
C ILE A 111 8.06 0.63 -36.96
N ILE A 112 8.49 -0.45 -37.61
CA ILE A 112 9.77 -1.10 -37.33
C ILE A 112 10.84 -0.22 -38.00
N PHE A 113 11.56 0.59 -37.23
CA PHE A 113 12.77 1.26 -37.74
C PHE A 113 13.85 0.19 -37.96
N PRO A 114 14.26 -0.13 -39.20
CA PRO A 114 15.07 -1.32 -39.48
C PRO A 114 16.53 -1.28 -38.99
N GLU A 115 17.00 -0.22 -38.35
CA GLU A 115 18.45 0.07 -38.28
C GLU A 115 19.10 0.00 -36.89
N HIS A 116 18.38 -0.31 -35.81
CA HIS A 116 19.03 -0.53 -34.52
C HIS A 116 19.32 -2.02 -34.27
N SER A 117 20.50 -2.45 -34.73
CA SER A 117 21.01 -3.82 -34.66
C SER A 117 21.52 -4.27 -33.29
N SER A 118 21.30 -3.52 -32.21
CA SER A 118 22.04 -3.71 -30.95
C SER A 118 21.26 -4.12 -29.68
N SER A 119 19.94 -4.37 -29.71
CA SER A 119 19.32 -5.14 -28.60
C SER A 119 17.91 -5.66 -28.96
N PRO A 120 17.71 -7.00 -28.99
CA PRO A 120 16.40 -7.63 -28.99
C PRO A 120 15.53 -7.30 -27.75
N GLU A 121 16.12 -6.88 -26.62
CA GLU A 121 15.36 -6.49 -25.42
C GLU A 121 14.55 -5.20 -25.63
N LEU A 122 15.11 -4.21 -26.35
CA LEU A 122 14.40 -2.99 -26.74
C LEU A 122 13.21 -3.25 -27.67
N TYR A 123 13.23 -4.36 -28.43
CA TYR A 123 12.12 -4.76 -29.30
C TYR A 123 10.96 -5.38 -28.50
N GLN A 124 11.24 -6.16 -27.45
CA GLN A 124 10.19 -6.66 -26.55
C GLN A 124 9.51 -5.54 -25.75
N GLN A 125 10.24 -4.45 -25.45
CA GLN A 125 9.66 -3.25 -24.83
C GLN A 125 8.70 -2.47 -25.76
N ARG A 126 8.62 -2.81 -27.06
CA ARG A 126 7.79 -2.09 -28.03
C ARG A 126 6.48 -2.78 -28.41
N LEU A 127 6.25 -4.02 -27.97
CA LEU A 127 4.91 -4.61 -28.07
C LEU A 127 4.05 -4.00 -26.97
N LYS A 128 3.22 -3.03 -27.34
CA LYS A 128 2.25 -2.42 -26.44
C LYS A 128 1.12 -3.43 -26.27
N ALA A 129 1.14 -4.15 -25.16
CA ALA A 129 0.02 -4.97 -24.74
C ALA A 129 -1.02 -4.08 -24.05
N THR A 130 -2.28 -4.15 -24.47
CA THR A 130 -3.38 -3.42 -23.85
C THR A 130 -4.50 -4.39 -23.47
N LEU A 131 -5.18 -4.10 -22.38
CA LEU A 131 -6.39 -4.82 -21.99
C LEU A 131 -7.62 -4.11 -22.55
N SER A 132 -8.43 -4.83 -23.33
CA SER A 132 -9.70 -4.31 -23.87
C SER A 132 -10.89 -5.13 -23.36
N ARG A 133 -11.99 -4.47 -23.00
CA ARG A 133 -13.15 -5.13 -22.40
C ARG A 133 -13.86 -6.07 -23.38
N ASP A 134 -14.07 -7.32 -23.01
CA ASP A 134 -14.96 -8.25 -23.72
C ASP A 134 -16.41 -8.02 -23.28
N ALA A 135 -17.21 -7.36 -24.13
CA ALA A 135 -18.60 -7.03 -23.87
C ALA A 135 -19.53 -8.26 -23.66
N LYS A 136 -19.03 -9.48 -23.86
CA LYS A 136 -19.80 -10.72 -23.75
C LYS A 136 -19.91 -11.28 -22.33
N ILE A 137 -19.07 -10.84 -21.39
CA ILE A 137 -19.04 -11.38 -20.04
C ILE A 137 -19.87 -10.47 -19.13
N ASP A 138 -20.96 -10.99 -18.57
CA ASP A 138 -21.77 -10.26 -17.60
C ASP A 138 -21.02 -10.08 -16.26
N ALA A 139 -21.51 -9.16 -15.42
CA ALA A 139 -20.85 -8.81 -14.16
C ALA A 139 -20.77 -9.98 -13.17
N ASN A 140 -21.80 -10.84 -13.10
CA ASN A 140 -21.83 -11.98 -12.18
C ASN A 140 -20.83 -13.05 -12.63
N SER A 141 -20.78 -13.34 -13.93
CA SER A 141 -19.80 -14.24 -14.52
C SER A 141 -18.36 -13.76 -14.30
N ALA A 142 -18.12 -12.45 -14.43
CA ALA A 142 -16.79 -11.87 -14.17
C ALA A 142 -16.39 -12.02 -12.69
N LEU A 143 -17.30 -11.72 -11.76
CA LEU A 143 -17.05 -11.86 -10.33
C LEU A 143 -16.78 -13.31 -9.92
N ALA A 144 -17.54 -14.26 -10.47
CA ALA A 144 -17.28 -15.69 -10.28
C ALA A 144 -15.90 -16.09 -10.85
N GLY A 145 -15.53 -15.55 -12.02
CA GLY A 145 -14.21 -15.73 -12.62
C GLY A 145 -13.08 -15.22 -11.72
N VAL A 146 -13.25 -14.05 -11.09
CA VAL A 146 -12.28 -13.49 -10.13
C VAL A 146 -12.09 -14.43 -8.94
N ARG A 147 -13.19 -14.85 -8.29
CA ARG A 147 -13.15 -15.76 -7.13
C ARG A 147 -12.49 -17.10 -7.48
N ASN A 148 -12.86 -17.68 -8.62
CA ASN A 148 -12.26 -18.93 -9.09
C ASN A 148 -10.76 -18.79 -9.33
N ARG A 149 -10.32 -17.64 -9.87
CA ARG A 149 -8.90 -17.39 -10.12
C ARG A 149 -8.11 -17.25 -8.83
N PHE A 150 -8.61 -16.50 -7.84
CA PHE A 150 -7.96 -16.43 -6.52
C PHE A 150 -7.93 -17.80 -5.81
N ASN A 151 -8.99 -18.61 -5.94
CA ASN A 151 -9.00 -19.98 -5.43
C ASN A 151 -7.96 -20.88 -6.13
N SER A 152 -7.70 -20.67 -7.42
CA SER A 152 -6.61 -21.37 -8.12
C SER A 152 -5.25 -20.91 -7.63
N LEU A 153 -5.04 -19.60 -7.47
CA LEU A 153 -3.80 -19.05 -6.90
C LEU A 153 -3.56 -19.58 -5.49
N ALA A 154 -4.60 -19.72 -4.67
CA ALA A 154 -4.47 -20.21 -3.30
C ALA A 154 -3.93 -21.63 -3.18
N LYS A 155 -4.09 -22.47 -4.22
CA LYS A 155 -3.58 -23.85 -4.23
C LYS A 155 -2.11 -23.95 -4.60
N GLY A 156 -1.52 -22.83 -5.02
CA GLY A 156 -0.21 -22.87 -5.65
C GLY A 156 0.51 -21.54 -5.66
N THR A 157 0.30 -20.67 -4.68
CA THR A 157 1.13 -19.48 -4.51
C THR A 157 1.99 -19.72 -3.28
N THR A 158 3.29 -19.46 -3.39
CA THR A 158 4.20 -19.43 -2.24
C THR A 158 4.71 -17.99 -2.07
N PHE A 159 4.68 -17.46 -0.86
CA PHE A 159 5.28 -16.19 -0.48
C PHE A 159 6.59 -16.48 0.25
N ARG A 160 7.67 -15.82 -0.16
CA ARG A 160 8.98 -15.99 0.46
C ARG A 160 9.62 -14.64 0.76
N PHE A 161 10.15 -14.47 1.96
CA PHE A 161 11.04 -13.36 2.28
C PHE A 161 12.44 -13.66 1.73
N LEU A 162 12.89 -12.86 0.76
CA LEU A 162 14.14 -13.07 0.03
C LEU A 162 15.33 -12.66 0.90
N LYS A 163 16.40 -13.47 0.97
CA LYS A 163 17.56 -13.22 1.86
C LYS A 163 18.84 -12.89 1.10
N GLY A 164 19.64 -11.96 1.64
CA GLY A 164 21.02 -11.72 1.18
C GLY A 164 21.13 -11.37 -0.31
N SER A 165 21.98 -12.08 -1.06
CA SER A 165 22.24 -11.85 -2.50
C SER A 165 21.07 -12.23 -3.42
N GLU A 166 20.02 -12.87 -2.90
CA GLU A 166 18.75 -12.96 -3.63
C GLU A 166 18.17 -11.57 -3.91
N LYS A 167 18.70 -10.53 -3.23
CA LYS A 167 18.34 -9.12 -3.42
C LYS A 167 18.79 -8.44 -4.71
N ASP A 168 19.87 -8.95 -5.32
CA ASP A 168 20.53 -8.25 -6.43
C ASP A 168 20.22 -8.87 -7.80
N ALA A 169 19.55 -10.02 -7.82
CA ALA A 169 19.01 -10.54 -9.07
C ALA A 169 17.76 -9.71 -9.42
N ASP A 170 17.51 -9.42 -10.71
CA ASP A 170 16.28 -8.81 -11.27
C ASP A 170 15.02 -9.68 -11.03
N VAL A 171 14.84 -10.10 -9.79
CA VAL A 171 13.97 -11.10 -9.20
C VAL A 171 12.93 -10.40 -8.28
N PHE A 172 13.05 -9.08 -8.14
CA PHE A 172 12.36 -8.26 -7.13
C PHE A 172 10.86 -8.08 -7.31
N SER A 173 10.35 -8.39 -8.48
CA SER A 173 8.93 -8.35 -8.76
C SER A 173 8.54 -9.59 -9.55
N ALA A 174 7.25 -9.86 -9.63
CA ALA A 174 6.73 -10.79 -10.61
C ALA A 174 7.23 -10.52 -12.06
N HIS A 175 7.86 -9.37 -12.34
CA HIS A 175 8.57 -9.09 -13.60
C HIS A 175 9.83 -9.94 -13.81
N GLY A 176 10.35 -10.61 -12.78
CA GLY A 176 11.45 -11.55 -12.86
C GLY A 176 11.05 -12.73 -13.76
N LYS A 177 11.26 -12.57 -15.07
CA LYS A 177 10.92 -13.53 -16.16
C LYS A 177 11.36 -14.97 -15.90
N GLN A 178 12.22 -15.21 -14.90
CA GLN A 178 12.74 -16.53 -14.55
C GLN A 178 11.83 -17.35 -13.63
N TRP A 179 11.03 -16.74 -12.75
CA TRP A 179 10.30 -17.49 -11.71
C TRP A 179 9.18 -18.37 -12.25
N TRP A 180 8.59 -17.96 -13.35
CA TRP A 180 7.45 -18.66 -13.94
C TRP A 180 7.79 -19.62 -15.08
N LYS A 181 9.08 -19.75 -15.45
CA LYS A 181 9.51 -20.55 -16.60
C LYS A 181 9.49 -22.06 -16.33
N SER A 182 9.56 -22.48 -15.09
CA SER A 182 9.19 -23.84 -14.70
C SER A 182 7.69 -23.89 -14.46
N HIS A 183 7.00 -24.95 -14.88
CA HIS A 183 5.54 -25.14 -14.80
C HIS A 183 5.01 -25.30 -13.36
N GLY A 184 5.53 -24.49 -12.44
CA GLY A 184 5.26 -24.50 -11.02
C GLY A 184 4.33 -23.37 -10.61
N ASN A 185 3.85 -23.56 -9.40
CA ASN A 185 3.16 -22.60 -8.55
C ASN A 185 3.88 -21.24 -8.50
N PRO A 186 3.20 -20.08 -8.67
CA PRO A 186 3.79 -18.76 -8.42
C PRO A 186 4.57 -18.73 -7.12
N THR A 187 5.78 -18.18 -7.16
CA THR A 187 6.44 -17.73 -5.93
C THR A 187 6.55 -16.22 -5.96
N ILE A 188 5.97 -15.57 -4.96
CA ILE A 188 6.00 -14.13 -4.76
C ILE A 188 7.11 -13.83 -3.75
N GLY A 189 8.14 -13.13 -4.22
CA GLY A 189 9.22 -12.63 -3.38
C GLY A 189 8.78 -11.39 -2.61
N LEU A 190 9.06 -11.35 -1.32
CA LEU A 190 8.92 -10.18 -0.46
C LEU A 190 10.31 -9.75 -0.02
N ALA A 191 10.52 -8.44 0.12
CA ALA A 191 11.78 -7.93 0.63
C ALA A 191 12.07 -8.47 2.04
N ASP A 192 13.32 -8.87 2.31
CA ASP A 192 13.79 -9.35 3.62
C ASP A 192 13.48 -8.39 4.77
N THR A 193 13.46 -7.09 4.45
CA THR A 193 13.12 -6.03 5.41
C THR A 193 11.74 -6.24 6.02
N PHE A 194 10.83 -6.90 5.28
CA PHE A 194 9.54 -7.29 5.84
C PHE A 194 9.64 -8.43 6.86
N ALA A 195 10.52 -9.42 6.64
CA ALA A 195 10.74 -10.49 7.61
C ALA A 195 11.35 -9.95 8.90
N SER A 196 12.44 -9.19 8.81
CA SER A 196 13.11 -8.62 9.99
C SER A 196 12.15 -7.74 10.79
N TYR A 197 11.36 -6.91 10.11
CA TYR A 197 10.39 -6.07 10.82
C TYR A 197 9.24 -6.88 11.43
N ALA A 198 8.80 -7.97 10.79
CA ALA A 198 7.78 -8.86 11.33
C ALA A 198 8.27 -9.61 12.58
N GLU A 199 9.54 -10.04 12.59
CA GLU A 199 10.20 -10.59 13.78
C GLU A 199 10.24 -9.55 14.90
N ASP A 200 10.69 -8.33 14.61
CA ASP A 200 10.73 -7.27 15.61
C ASP A 200 9.31 -6.89 16.10
N LEU A 201 8.32 -6.90 15.22
CA LEU A 201 6.91 -6.63 15.55
C LEU A 201 6.36 -7.70 16.49
N HIS A 202 6.71 -8.97 16.27
CA HIS A 202 6.34 -10.06 17.16
C HIS A 202 6.90 -9.81 18.58
N ILE A 203 8.20 -9.55 18.69
CA ILE A 203 8.87 -9.27 19.98
C ILE A 203 8.20 -8.09 20.69
N ARG A 204 8.00 -6.97 19.97
CA ARG A 204 7.32 -5.78 20.54
C ARG A 204 5.90 -6.07 20.99
N ASN A 205 5.16 -6.93 20.29
CA ASN A 205 3.80 -7.30 20.68
C ASN A 205 3.77 -8.14 21.96
N GLU A 206 4.74 -9.05 22.15
CA GLU A 206 4.88 -9.82 23.39
C GLU A 206 5.27 -8.92 24.56
N GLU A 207 6.25 -8.04 24.38
CA GLU A 207 6.67 -7.08 25.41
C GLU A 207 5.51 -6.18 25.85
N ARG A 208 4.74 -5.63 24.89
CA ARG A 208 3.56 -4.80 25.18
C ARG A 208 2.45 -5.58 25.87
N GLU A 209 2.29 -6.86 25.56
CA GLU A 209 1.31 -7.71 26.25
C GLU A 209 1.67 -7.88 27.73
N ILE A 210 2.93 -8.12 28.02
CA ILE A 210 3.43 -8.18 29.40
C ILE A 210 3.20 -6.84 30.10
N GLU A 211 3.57 -5.71 29.48
CA GLU A 211 3.34 -4.38 30.05
C GLU A 211 1.86 -4.10 30.33
N ILE A 212 0.96 -4.50 29.43
CA ILE A 212 -0.49 -4.37 29.63
C ILE A 212 -0.94 -5.22 30.81
N LEU A 213 -0.51 -6.48 30.90
CA LEU A 213 -0.87 -7.38 32.00
C LEU A 213 -0.37 -6.86 33.36
N GLU A 214 0.87 -6.37 33.42
CA GLU A 214 1.43 -5.76 34.62
C GLU A 214 0.66 -4.50 35.05
N TYR A 215 0.28 -3.68 34.07
CA TYR A 215 -0.52 -2.49 34.33
C TYR A 215 -1.92 -2.86 34.84
N LEU A 216 -2.59 -3.83 34.21
CA LEU A 216 -3.91 -4.32 34.62
C LEU A 216 -3.89 -4.87 36.05
N ASP A 217 -2.89 -5.66 36.39
CA ASP A 217 -2.68 -6.17 37.74
C ASP A 217 -2.44 -5.01 38.73
N SER A 218 -1.67 -3.99 38.34
CA SER A 218 -1.46 -2.80 39.17
C SER A 218 -2.75 -2.01 39.46
N VAL A 219 -3.64 -1.89 38.47
CA VAL A 219 -4.94 -1.21 38.60
C VAL A 219 -5.87 -2.04 39.49
N GLN A 220 -5.90 -3.36 39.28
CA GLN A 220 -6.69 -4.28 40.09
C GLN A 220 -6.28 -4.24 41.57
N ARG A 221 -4.98 -4.22 41.87
CA ARG A 221 -4.47 -4.10 43.25
C ARG A 221 -4.84 -2.77 43.92
N LYS A 222 -5.02 -1.69 43.16
CA LYS A 222 -5.42 -0.38 43.69
C LYS A 222 -6.93 -0.25 43.92
N GLY A 223 -7.73 -1.19 43.40
CA GLY A 223 -9.19 -1.18 43.55
C GLY A 223 -9.88 0.01 42.86
N ASP A 224 -9.19 0.71 41.96
CA ASP A 224 -9.51 2.09 41.63
C ASP A 224 -10.24 2.30 40.29
N LEU A 225 -10.50 1.28 39.45
CA LEU A 225 -11.22 1.49 38.18
C LEU A 225 -11.86 0.21 37.62
N ASP A 226 -12.92 0.42 36.83
CA ASP A 226 -13.44 -0.58 35.90
C ASP A 226 -12.39 -0.89 34.83
N VAL A 227 -11.74 -2.04 34.98
CA VAL A 227 -10.68 -2.55 34.11
C VAL A 227 -11.11 -2.54 32.63
N SER A 228 -12.40 -2.70 32.35
CA SER A 228 -12.91 -2.72 30.97
C SER A 228 -12.74 -1.40 30.21
N THR A 229 -12.62 -0.27 30.92
CA THR A 229 -12.37 1.06 30.33
C THR A 229 -10.89 1.33 30.05
N VAL A 230 -9.99 0.52 30.61
CA VAL A 230 -8.56 0.78 30.68
C VAL A 230 -7.76 -0.06 29.68
N ILE A 231 -8.34 -1.15 29.15
CA ILE A 231 -7.66 -2.04 28.20
C ILE A 231 -7.36 -1.23 26.93
N PRO A 232 -6.07 -0.99 26.58
CA PRO A 232 -5.73 -0.45 25.28
C PRO A 232 -6.21 -1.47 24.28
N ARG A 233 -7.22 -1.11 23.47
CA ARG A 233 -7.82 -2.06 22.54
C ARG A 233 -6.81 -2.62 21.54
N THR A 234 -5.67 -1.96 21.36
CA THR A 234 -4.72 -2.25 20.30
C THR A 234 -3.28 -2.12 20.77
N LYS A 235 -2.38 -2.88 20.15
CA LYS A 235 -0.96 -2.98 20.55
C LYS A 235 -0.02 -2.30 19.56
N TYR A 236 -0.54 -1.67 18.49
CA TYR A 236 0.26 -1.24 17.34
C TYR A 236 0.59 0.24 17.41
N THR A 237 1.84 0.60 17.16
CA THR A 237 2.24 2.00 16.97
C THR A 237 1.94 2.49 15.55
N ALA A 238 2.08 3.78 15.31
CA ALA A 238 2.03 4.35 13.96
C ALA A 238 2.97 3.64 12.97
N GLN A 239 4.18 3.32 13.41
CA GLN A 239 5.18 2.63 12.59
C GLN A 239 4.73 1.22 12.26
N ASP A 240 4.20 0.49 13.25
CA ASP A 240 3.68 -0.86 13.04
C ASP A 240 2.52 -0.86 12.05
N VAL A 241 1.59 0.11 12.16
CA VAL A 241 0.46 0.24 11.22
C VAL A 241 0.92 0.62 9.81
N CYS A 242 1.91 1.51 9.68
CA CYS A 242 2.54 1.81 8.39
C CYS A 242 3.15 0.57 7.73
N PHE A 243 3.90 -0.20 8.52
CA PHE A 243 4.50 -1.45 8.07
C PHE A 243 3.43 -2.43 7.58
N LEU A 244 2.40 -2.68 8.41
CA LEU A 244 1.32 -3.60 8.09
C LEU A 244 0.56 -3.16 6.83
N PHE A 245 0.33 -1.86 6.65
CA PHE A 245 -0.31 -1.31 5.46
C PHE A 245 0.54 -1.58 4.20
N ARG A 246 1.83 -1.27 4.25
CA ARG A 246 2.77 -1.49 3.14
C ARG A 246 2.84 -2.97 2.77
N LEU A 247 2.92 -3.85 3.77
CA LEU A 247 2.94 -5.29 3.53
C LEU A 247 1.65 -5.76 2.84
N ALA A 248 0.48 -5.30 3.29
CA ALA A 248 -0.81 -5.63 2.65
C ALA A 248 -0.89 -5.12 1.20
N GLN A 249 -0.40 -3.91 0.96
CA GLN A 249 -0.30 -3.32 -0.37
C GLN A 249 0.63 -4.16 -1.28
N THR A 250 1.88 -4.40 -0.86
CA THR A 250 2.86 -5.19 -1.62
C THR A 250 2.35 -6.59 -1.93
N LEU A 251 1.76 -7.28 -0.95
CA LEU A 251 1.16 -8.60 -1.16
C LEU A 251 0.10 -8.58 -2.28
N THR A 252 -0.73 -7.54 -2.30
CA THR A 252 -1.83 -7.45 -3.27
C THR A 252 -1.34 -6.97 -4.64
N HIS A 253 -0.34 -6.10 -4.66
CA HIS A 253 0.39 -5.67 -5.85
C HIS A 253 0.99 -6.89 -6.58
N GLU A 254 1.80 -7.69 -5.89
CA GLU A 254 2.43 -8.87 -6.50
C GLU A 254 1.39 -9.93 -6.89
N LEU A 255 0.29 -10.01 -6.13
CA LEU A 255 -0.82 -10.87 -6.49
C LEU A 255 -1.55 -10.38 -7.76
N ALA A 256 -1.58 -9.09 -8.05
CA ALA A 256 -2.12 -8.53 -9.29
C ALA A 256 -1.34 -9.05 -10.51
N HIS A 257 -0.02 -9.08 -10.40
CA HIS A 257 0.85 -9.71 -11.40
C HIS A 257 0.54 -11.19 -11.58
N ALA A 258 0.51 -11.96 -10.49
CA ALA A 258 0.21 -13.39 -10.54
C ALA A 258 -1.19 -13.69 -11.11
N PHE A 259 -2.16 -12.84 -10.81
CA PHE A 259 -3.53 -12.93 -11.29
C PHE A 259 -3.65 -12.66 -12.79
N PHE A 260 -2.87 -11.70 -13.31
CA PHE A 260 -2.72 -11.48 -14.74
C PHE A 260 -2.00 -12.67 -15.40
N ALA A 261 -0.86 -13.07 -14.87
CA ALA A 261 -0.04 -14.15 -15.43
C ALA A 261 -0.78 -15.49 -15.60
N LEU A 262 -1.74 -15.82 -14.74
CA LEU A 262 -2.35 -17.15 -14.72
C LEU A 262 -3.00 -17.59 -16.06
N PRO A 263 -3.91 -16.81 -16.69
CA PRO A 263 -4.48 -17.17 -17.99
C PRO A 263 -3.57 -16.91 -19.21
N TRP A 264 -2.62 -15.97 -19.11
CA TRP A 264 -1.85 -15.50 -20.27
C TRP A 264 -0.42 -16.04 -20.33
N GLY A 265 0.04 -16.66 -19.24
CA GLY A 265 1.44 -17.03 -19.04
C GLY A 265 2.34 -15.82 -18.81
N ASN A 266 3.61 -16.09 -18.54
CA ASN A 266 4.62 -15.07 -18.20
C ASN A 266 5.56 -14.76 -19.36
N SER A 267 5.26 -15.29 -20.55
CA SER A 267 6.02 -15.00 -21.77
C SER A 267 5.56 -13.71 -22.45
N LEU A 268 4.41 -13.18 -22.07
CA LEU A 268 3.85 -11.96 -22.62
C LEU A 268 4.35 -10.75 -21.82
N PRO A 269 4.57 -9.60 -22.49
CA PRO A 269 4.82 -8.35 -21.77
C PRO A 269 3.61 -8.03 -20.90
N GLU A 270 3.86 -7.40 -19.75
CA GLU A 270 2.77 -6.84 -18.95
C GLU A 270 1.99 -5.83 -19.77
N PRO A 271 0.66 -5.79 -19.62
CA PRO A 271 -0.16 -4.87 -20.37
C PRO A 271 -0.29 -3.54 -19.65
N LEU A 272 -0.55 -2.51 -20.43
CA LEU A 272 -1.21 -1.32 -19.93
C LEU A 272 -2.67 -1.67 -19.63
N PHE A 273 -3.09 -1.50 -18.38
CA PHE A 273 -4.48 -1.70 -17.99
C PHE A 273 -5.37 -0.62 -18.59
N LYS A 274 -4.89 0.64 -18.61
CA LYS A 274 -5.48 1.73 -19.37
C LYS A 274 -4.49 2.26 -20.42
N HIS A 275 -5.03 2.77 -21.52
CA HIS A 275 -4.21 3.29 -22.61
C HIS A 275 -3.30 4.47 -22.20
N ASP A 276 -3.72 5.23 -21.18
CA ASP A 276 -3.03 6.39 -20.61
C ASP A 276 -2.19 6.08 -19.37
N ASP A 277 -2.03 4.80 -19.00
CA ASP A 277 -1.07 4.42 -17.97
C ASP A 277 0.37 4.76 -18.47
N PRO A 278 1.21 5.50 -17.72
CA PRO A 278 2.62 5.78 -18.02
C PRO A 278 3.49 4.54 -18.24
N GLU A 279 3.19 3.44 -17.57
CA GLU A 279 3.99 2.22 -17.63
C GLU A 279 3.11 0.97 -17.55
N ALA A 280 3.57 -0.09 -18.21
CA ALA A 280 2.91 -1.37 -18.24
C ALA A 280 3.28 -2.16 -16.98
N GLU A 281 2.67 -1.76 -15.87
CA GLU A 281 2.85 -2.33 -14.54
C GLU A 281 1.45 -2.56 -13.95
N ILE A 282 1.02 -3.82 -13.95
CA ILE A 282 -0.37 -4.16 -13.62
C ILE A 282 -0.67 -4.04 -12.11
N GLY A 283 0.33 -4.19 -11.24
CA GLY A 283 0.24 -3.99 -9.80
C GLY A 283 0.01 -2.52 -9.42
N LEU A 284 0.74 -1.61 -10.04
CA LEU A 284 0.59 -0.17 -9.86
C LEU A 284 -0.72 0.35 -10.44
N SER A 285 -1.21 -0.27 -11.52
CA SER A 285 -2.57 0.01 -12.01
C SER A 285 -3.64 -0.39 -11.00
N TRP A 286 -3.47 -1.52 -10.32
CA TRP A 286 -4.33 -1.92 -9.21
C TRP A 286 -4.28 -0.91 -8.07
N GLU A 287 -3.08 -0.51 -7.62
CA GLU A 287 -2.90 0.49 -6.56
C GLU A 287 -3.61 1.80 -6.90
N GLN A 288 -3.38 2.32 -8.11
CA GLN A 288 -4.01 3.54 -8.60
C GLN A 288 -5.54 3.41 -8.66
N SER A 289 -6.08 2.21 -8.90
CA SER A 289 -7.52 1.94 -8.90
C SER A 289 -8.12 1.84 -7.50
N VAL A 290 -7.37 1.39 -6.50
CA VAL A 290 -7.88 1.22 -5.12
C VAL A 290 -7.68 2.51 -4.32
N PHE A 291 -6.50 3.10 -4.38
CA PHE A 291 -6.11 4.25 -3.55
C PHE A 291 -6.31 5.60 -4.25
N GLY A 292 -6.56 5.59 -5.56
CA GLY A 292 -6.63 6.82 -6.37
C GLY A 292 -5.25 7.48 -6.55
N ALA A 293 -4.19 6.79 -6.17
CA ALA A 293 -2.81 7.25 -6.12
C ALA A 293 -1.87 6.04 -6.02
N LEU A 294 -0.56 6.26 -6.09
CA LEU A 294 0.44 5.26 -5.69
C LEU A 294 0.97 5.55 -4.29
N PRO A 295 0.52 4.83 -3.26
CA PRO A 295 1.17 4.92 -1.97
C PRO A 295 2.55 4.26 -2.08
N THR A 296 3.64 5.03 -2.13
CA THR A 296 4.99 4.51 -2.15
C THR A 296 5.65 4.68 -0.78
N ALA A 297 6.39 3.66 -0.37
CA ALA A 297 7.50 3.82 0.54
C ALA A 297 8.71 4.10 -0.35
N SER A 298 9.26 5.31 -0.36
CA SER A 298 10.52 5.48 -1.07
C SER A 298 11.57 4.64 -0.34
N GLU A 299 12.01 3.55 -0.97
CA GLU A 299 13.13 2.71 -0.53
C GLU A 299 14.40 3.58 -0.34
N TYR A 300 14.48 4.69 -1.08
CA TYR A 300 15.52 5.72 -0.92
C TYR A 300 15.46 6.52 0.40
N PHE A 301 14.53 6.22 1.31
CA PHE A 301 14.56 6.75 2.68
C PHE A 301 15.46 5.96 3.63
N GLU A 302 16.12 4.91 3.13
CA GLU A 302 17.15 4.18 3.85
C GLU A 302 18.18 5.16 4.47
N ALA A 303 18.19 5.17 5.80
CA ALA A 303 19.23 5.69 6.71
C ALA A 303 19.19 7.13 7.25
N SER A 304 18.32 8.08 6.83
CA SER A 304 18.45 9.47 7.36
C SER A 304 17.18 10.26 7.70
N CYS A 305 15.98 9.87 7.25
CA CYS A 305 14.73 10.51 7.69
C CYS A 305 13.87 9.50 8.45
N HIS A 306 14.09 9.44 9.76
CA HIS A 306 13.22 8.74 10.72
C HIS A 306 11.74 9.20 10.65
N CYS A 307 11.47 10.36 10.03
CA CYS A 307 10.15 10.84 9.67
C CYS A 307 9.40 9.93 8.67
N CYS A 308 10.12 9.17 7.84
CA CYS A 308 9.55 8.38 6.75
C CYS A 308 9.32 6.91 7.08
N GLU A 309 9.87 6.41 8.18
CA GLU A 309 9.57 5.06 8.69
C GLU A 309 8.09 4.93 9.09
N SER A 310 7.45 6.05 9.45
CA SER A 310 6.04 6.13 9.85
C SER A 310 5.19 6.96 8.88
N SER A 311 5.59 7.07 7.61
CA SER A 311 4.79 7.80 6.61
C SER A 311 4.65 7.03 5.31
N VAL A 312 3.45 7.01 4.75
CA VAL A 312 3.23 6.59 3.36
C VAL A 312 3.32 7.85 2.51
N THR A 313 4.04 7.80 1.38
CA THR A 313 4.05 8.91 0.43
C THR A 313 3.18 8.60 -0.77
N ILE A 314 2.61 9.59 -1.45
CA ILE A 314 2.04 9.40 -2.79
C ILE A 314 3.04 9.87 -3.84
N GLU A 315 3.29 9.01 -4.83
CA GLU A 315 3.80 9.42 -6.13
C GLU A 315 2.61 9.67 -7.07
N HIS A 316 2.55 10.84 -7.71
CA HIS A 316 1.52 11.09 -8.71
C HIS A 316 1.92 10.37 -10.01
N TRP A 317 1.12 9.37 -10.41
CA TRP A 317 1.32 8.59 -11.65
C TRP A 317 1.53 9.49 -12.88
N GLY A 318 0.74 10.56 -13.02
CA GLY A 318 0.87 11.54 -14.10
C GLY A 318 2.12 12.44 -14.02
N ALA A 319 2.66 12.68 -12.81
CA ALA A 319 3.86 13.50 -12.66
C ALA A 319 5.13 12.81 -13.18
N ARG A 320 5.13 11.48 -13.32
CA ARG A 320 6.20 10.76 -14.02
C ARG A 320 6.28 11.14 -15.50
N VAL A 321 5.15 11.49 -16.11
CA VAL A 321 5.06 11.89 -17.52
C VAL A 321 5.46 13.36 -17.68
N ASP A 322 4.92 14.25 -16.85
CA ASP A 322 5.18 15.69 -16.94
C ASP A 322 6.64 16.08 -16.65
N ALA A 323 7.36 15.32 -15.80
CA ALA A 323 8.78 15.55 -15.54
C ALA A 323 9.66 15.41 -16.81
N LYS A 324 9.20 14.66 -17.81
CA LYS A 324 9.92 14.47 -19.08
C LYS A 324 9.72 15.63 -20.04
N ASP A 325 8.59 16.34 -19.93
CA ASP A 325 8.21 17.46 -20.81
C ASP A 325 8.42 18.85 -20.17
N ALA A 326 8.53 18.94 -18.84
CA ALA A 326 8.78 20.18 -18.10
C ALA A 326 10.28 20.57 -18.09
N ALA A 327 10.84 20.86 -19.27
CA ALA A 327 12.26 21.18 -19.43
C ALA A 327 12.69 22.58 -18.91
N ASP A 328 11.77 23.49 -18.59
CA ASP A 328 12.12 24.92 -18.54
C ASP A 328 12.09 25.62 -17.17
N THR A 329 11.57 25.04 -16.08
CA THR A 329 11.47 25.79 -14.79
C THR A 329 11.76 25.01 -13.50
N MET A 330 11.91 23.69 -13.54
CA MET A 330 12.38 22.89 -12.40
C MET A 330 13.48 21.93 -12.87
N PRO A 331 14.40 21.49 -12.00
CA PRO A 331 15.36 20.47 -12.37
C PRO A 331 14.58 19.26 -12.93
N PRO A 332 14.88 18.78 -14.15
CA PRO A 332 14.06 17.80 -14.88
C PRO A 332 13.90 16.42 -14.22
N ASN A 333 14.33 16.26 -12.96
CA ASN A 333 14.31 15.00 -12.21
C ASN A 333 13.75 15.12 -10.78
N SER A 334 13.11 16.23 -10.39
CA SER A 334 12.60 16.34 -9.02
C SER A 334 11.34 15.49 -8.81
N LYS A 335 11.50 14.31 -8.17
CA LYS A 335 10.34 13.51 -7.74
C LYS A 335 9.63 14.22 -6.59
N ARG A 336 8.30 14.32 -6.71
CA ARG A 336 7.44 14.89 -5.68
C ARG A 336 6.81 13.76 -4.89
N HIS A 337 6.95 13.81 -3.58
CA HIS A 337 6.36 12.85 -2.66
C HIS A 337 5.40 13.60 -1.74
N LEU A 338 4.15 13.13 -1.69
CA LEU A 338 3.11 13.71 -0.86
C LEU A 338 2.98 12.87 0.41
N ILE A 339 3.22 13.43 1.59
CA ILE A 339 3.14 12.70 2.84
C ILE A 339 1.67 12.48 3.20
N LEU A 340 1.27 11.22 3.42
CA LEU A 340 -0.07 10.86 3.84
C LEU A 340 -0.28 11.02 5.34
N PRO A 341 -1.50 11.41 5.76
CA PRO A 341 -1.87 11.41 7.17
C PRO A 341 -1.95 9.98 7.69
N MET A 342 -1.39 9.74 8.88
CA MET A 342 -1.47 8.43 9.52
C MET A 342 -2.90 8.01 9.89
N SER A 343 -3.81 8.96 10.07
CA SER A 343 -5.24 8.66 10.19
C SER A 343 -5.75 7.89 8.97
N TRP A 344 -5.39 8.33 7.76
CA TRP A 344 -5.80 7.62 6.54
C TRP A 344 -5.23 6.20 6.47
N VAL A 345 -3.95 6.01 6.84
CA VAL A 345 -3.33 4.67 6.87
C VAL A 345 -4.02 3.77 7.90
N ARG A 346 -4.27 4.29 9.11
CA ARG A 346 -5.00 3.62 10.18
C ARG A 346 -6.42 3.24 9.75
N ASP A 347 -7.12 4.12 9.05
CA ASP A 347 -8.52 3.93 8.71
C ASP A 347 -8.75 2.66 7.88
N TRP A 348 -7.78 2.25 7.05
CA TRP A 348 -7.84 0.94 6.36
C TRP A 348 -7.94 -0.27 7.29
N PHE A 349 -7.51 -0.16 8.54
CA PHE A 349 -7.60 -1.21 9.55
C PHE A 349 -8.86 -1.14 10.43
N LEU A 350 -9.77 -0.21 10.16
CA LEU A 350 -11.00 -0.04 10.95
C LEU A 350 -12.20 -0.71 10.28
N LYS A 351 -13.04 -1.38 11.07
CA LYS A 351 -14.26 -2.01 10.55
C LYS A 351 -15.25 -0.97 10.01
N SER A 352 -15.31 0.21 10.64
CA SER A 352 -16.15 1.33 10.21
C SER A 352 -15.82 1.78 8.79
N THR A 353 -14.53 1.87 8.45
CA THR A 353 -14.08 2.21 7.09
C THR A 353 -14.57 1.21 6.06
N TRP A 354 -14.45 -0.08 6.35
CA TRP A 354 -14.92 -1.13 5.43
C TRP A 354 -16.44 -1.17 5.32
N ALA A 355 -17.18 -0.80 6.38
CA ALA A 355 -18.62 -0.61 6.28
C ALA A 355 -18.99 0.54 5.31
N VAL A 356 -18.22 1.64 5.32
CA VAL A 356 -18.37 2.74 4.37
C VAL A 356 -18.03 2.29 2.94
N ILE A 357 -16.91 1.59 2.75
CA ILE A 357 -16.52 1.03 1.43
C ILE A 357 -17.57 0.08 0.89
N THR A 358 -18.13 -0.79 1.73
CA THR A 358 -19.20 -1.72 1.33
C THR A 358 -20.42 -0.96 0.81
N ALA A 359 -20.78 0.13 1.48
CA ALA A 359 -21.93 0.96 1.13
C ALA A 359 -21.69 1.85 -0.10
N GLN A 360 -20.52 2.48 -0.19
CA GLN A 360 -20.26 3.60 -1.11
C GLN A 360 -19.21 3.29 -2.19
N GLY A 361 -18.40 2.26 -1.98
CA GLY A 361 -17.28 1.90 -2.85
C GLY A 361 -15.92 2.41 -2.37
N PRO A 362 -14.83 2.03 -3.08
CA PRO A 362 -13.45 2.43 -2.74
C PRO A 362 -13.25 3.94 -2.77
N ASP A 363 -14.03 4.67 -3.56
CA ASP A 363 -13.91 6.12 -3.74
C ASP A 363 -14.06 6.89 -2.41
N ALA A 364 -14.74 6.29 -1.41
CA ALA A 364 -14.83 6.84 -0.05
C ALA A 364 -13.48 6.96 0.67
N MET A 365 -12.47 6.18 0.27
CA MET A 365 -11.12 6.19 0.83
C MET A 365 -10.06 6.71 -0.15
N GLN A 366 -10.43 6.96 -1.41
CA GLN A 366 -9.50 7.50 -2.40
C GLN A 366 -9.18 8.98 -2.11
N HIS A 367 -8.07 9.45 -2.71
CA HIS A 367 -7.65 10.84 -2.64
C HIS A 367 -7.40 11.36 -1.22
N PRO A 368 -6.52 10.68 -0.44
CA PRO A 368 -6.13 11.18 0.86
C PRO A 368 -5.61 12.62 0.73
N GLN A 369 -5.99 13.47 1.67
CA GLN A 369 -5.46 14.83 1.72
C GLN A 369 -4.03 14.79 2.27
N PRO A 370 -3.01 15.07 1.45
CA PRO A 370 -1.64 15.00 1.89
C PRO A 370 -1.36 16.13 2.88
N VAL A 371 -0.58 15.83 3.90
CA VAL A 371 -0.24 16.77 4.97
C VAL A 371 0.96 17.64 4.64
N SER A 372 1.79 17.19 3.71
CA SER A 372 3.04 17.84 3.32
C SER A 372 3.53 17.33 1.96
N VAL A 373 4.44 18.07 1.33
CA VAL A 373 5.18 17.64 0.15
C VAL A 373 6.66 17.67 0.47
N ILE A 374 7.38 16.68 -0.03
CA ILE A 374 8.83 16.65 -0.05
C ILE A 374 9.29 16.45 -1.49
N TYR A 375 10.38 17.11 -1.84
CA TYR A 375 11.04 16.98 -3.12
C TYR A 375 12.31 16.18 -2.96
N GLN A 376 12.55 15.26 -3.89
CA GLN A 376 13.87 14.68 -4.07
C GLN A 376 14.61 15.50 -5.12
N GLN A 377 15.68 16.20 -4.73
CA GLN A 377 16.54 16.95 -5.64
C GLN A 377 17.99 16.53 -5.39
N ASP A 378 18.70 16.09 -6.42
CA ASP A 378 20.10 15.67 -6.32
C ASP A 378 20.37 14.61 -5.23
N LYS A 379 19.40 13.70 -5.02
CA LYS A 379 19.35 12.70 -3.94
C LYS A 379 19.20 13.28 -2.52
N GLU A 380 19.07 14.59 -2.37
CA GLU A 380 18.68 15.24 -1.13
C GLU A 380 17.17 15.42 -1.04
N TRP A 381 16.63 15.23 0.17
CA TRP A 381 15.23 15.47 0.46
C TRP A 381 15.04 16.89 0.99
N ARG A 382 14.19 17.67 0.34
CA ARG A 382 13.88 19.04 0.75
C ARG A 382 12.40 19.17 1.06
N PRO A 383 12.02 19.70 2.24
CA PRO A 383 10.63 20.00 2.52
C PRO A 383 10.12 21.06 1.54
N ALA A 384 8.95 20.83 0.97
CA ALA A 384 8.20 21.84 0.25
C ALA A 384 7.49 22.77 1.22
N ASN A 385 7.10 23.95 0.75
CA ASN A 385 6.12 24.74 1.50
C ASN A 385 4.77 24.00 1.45
N VAL A 386 4.03 23.98 2.56
CA VAL A 386 2.72 23.28 2.66
C VAL A 386 1.68 23.85 1.67
N VAL A 387 1.84 25.10 1.24
CA VAL A 387 1.04 25.71 0.17
C VAL A 387 1.17 24.93 -1.14
N ASP A 388 2.35 24.35 -1.42
CA ASP A 388 2.58 23.51 -2.59
C ASP A 388 1.83 22.17 -2.46
N ALA A 389 1.73 21.60 -1.25
CA ALA A 389 0.99 20.36 -1.00
C ALA A 389 -0.50 20.48 -1.31
N LEU A 390 -1.14 21.56 -0.85
CA LEU A 390 -2.55 21.83 -1.13
C LEU A 390 -2.78 22.18 -2.60
N THR A 391 -1.84 22.89 -3.21
CA THR A 391 -1.89 23.17 -4.65
C THR A 391 -1.81 21.88 -5.44
N VAL A 392 -0.89 20.98 -5.12
CA VAL A 392 -0.77 19.66 -5.76
C VAL A 392 -2.04 18.83 -5.54
N ALA A 393 -2.56 18.76 -4.31
CA ALA A 393 -3.78 18.01 -3.99
C ALA A 393 -5.01 18.49 -4.77
N ARG A 394 -5.12 19.81 -5.05
CA ARG A 394 -6.20 20.37 -5.86
C ARG A 394 -6.10 20.03 -7.35
N HIS A 395 -4.89 19.78 -7.84
CA HIS A 395 -4.64 19.41 -9.24
C HIS A 395 -4.59 17.89 -9.45
N MET A 396 -4.65 17.10 -8.37
CA MET A 396 -4.84 15.66 -8.51
C MET A 396 -6.16 15.39 -9.25
N PRO A 397 -6.14 14.59 -10.33
CA PRO A 397 -7.33 14.29 -11.10
C PRO A 397 -8.39 13.68 -10.18
N ARG A 398 -9.50 14.39 -10.00
CA ARG A 398 -10.71 13.78 -9.45
C ARG A 398 -11.35 13.02 -10.61
N ARG A 399 -11.60 11.72 -10.44
CA ARG A 399 -12.39 10.99 -11.45
C ARG A 399 -13.77 11.66 -11.54
N GLN A 400 -14.16 12.00 -12.77
CA GLN A 400 -15.49 12.51 -13.10
C GLN A 400 -16.50 11.37 -13.18
#